data_AF-A0A428S0X9-F1
#
_entry.id   AF-A0A428S0X9-F1
#
_cell.length_a   1.000
_cell.length_b   1.000
_cell.length_c   1.000
_cell.angle_alpha   90.00
_cell.angle_beta   90.00
_cell.angle_gamma   90.00
#
_symmetry.space_group_name_H-M   'P 1'
#
loop_
_entity.id
_entity.type
_entity.pdbx_description
1 polymer ?
#
loop_
_entity_poly.entity_id
_entity_poly.type
_entity_poly.pdbx_seq_one_letter_code
_entity_poly.pdbx_strand_id
1 'polypeptide(L)'
;MAHPFVSDSHILHRAMSHRPEKVVSASGVSLFLEDGREILDASAGPSVLCLGFGRPEIAEAVSNQINQLSYLYSGARFTCDATEELASLLLQGQPGGLYKQCRGFYWVTEDDSLPDPYFGFASRLLFLVSETSVLNFDFAKVNDLSRTGQTGARGNISTRARNIEDELQKWLCPSSEIGTPLALLGEAYRNAALIHLYRTLRRHVSGYTAVLQAKIKSCVQAIVKLSQEVSEGCLVECTLLFPLFMAGGEAHEMSEIEAIREKLGNMIKWRKFRNVEACLEVLDEVWRRRADGSRTSDQGNVDWVDIVKHKGWKLSIS
;
A
#
# COMPACT_ATOMS: atom_id res chain seq x y z
N MET A 1 17.02 33.62 -21.82
CA MET A 1 17.21 33.87 -20.38
C MET A 1 15.90 33.59 -19.66
N ALA A 2 15.94 33.06 -18.44
CA ALA A 2 14.75 32.90 -17.62
C ALA A 2 14.19 34.30 -17.25
N HIS A 3 12.88 34.44 -17.27
CA HIS A 3 12.21 35.68 -16.90
C HIS A 3 12.31 35.88 -15.38
N PRO A 4 12.39 37.14 -14.89
CA PRO A 4 12.49 37.43 -13.46
C PRO A 4 11.42 36.83 -12.55
N PHE A 5 10.28 36.35 -13.07
CA PHE A 5 9.24 35.78 -12.21
C PHE A 5 9.65 34.42 -11.63
N VAL A 6 10.65 33.77 -12.25
CA VAL A 6 11.12 32.43 -11.84
C VAL A 6 11.75 32.48 -10.45
N SER A 7 12.38 33.59 -10.05
CA SER A 7 12.92 33.72 -8.69
C SER A 7 11.84 33.78 -7.61
N ASP A 8 10.62 34.14 -7.99
CA ASP A 8 9.50 34.36 -7.06
C ASP A 8 8.51 33.17 -7.06
N SER A 9 8.78 32.14 -7.87
CA SER A 9 7.90 30.98 -8.01
C SER A 9 8.54 29.70 -7.48
N HIS A 10 7.80 28.98 -6.64
CA HIS A 10 8.19 27.67 -6.14
C HIS A 10 7.76 26.52 -7.08
N ILE A 11 7.14 26.83 -8.23
CA ILE A 11 6.67 25.85 -9.20
C ILE A 11 7.62 25.84 -10.40
N LEU A 12 7.96 24.63 -10.88
CA LEU A 12 8.68 24.46 -12.15
C LEU A 12 7.72 24.67 -13.33
N HIS A 13 7.72 25.87 -13.90
CA HIS A 13 6.84 26.20 -15.02
C HIS A 13 7.29 25.54 -16.33
N ARG A 14 6.31 25.17 -17.17
CA ARG A 14 6.56 24.56 -18.48
C ARG A 14 7.37 25.47 -19.41
N ALA A 15 7.16 26.78 -19.31
CA ALA A 15 7.96 27.80 -19.98
C ALA A 15 8.46 28.81 -18.94
N MET A 16 9.76 29.09 -18.96
CA MET A 16 10.41 30.03 -18.03
C MET A 16 10.73 31.38 -18.68
N SER A 17 10.43 31.55 -19.98
CA SER A 17 10.76 32.75 -20.74
C SER A 17 9.80 33.91 -20.50
N HIS A 18 8.60 33.66 -19.97
CA HIS A 18 7.57 34.66 -19.71
C HIS A 18 6.74 34.26 -18.49
N ARG A 19 6.19 35.25 -17.77
CA ARG A 19 5.28 35.01 -16.66
C ARG A 19 3.96 34.42 -17.17
N PRO A 20 3.45 33.32 -16.59
CA PRO A 20 2.13 32.78 -16.96
C PRO A 20 1.00 33.75 -16.63
N GLU A 21 -0.02 33.78 -17.49
CA GLU A 21 -1.28 34.48 -17.22
C GLU A 21 -2.08 33.73 -16.15
N LYS A 22 -2.69 34.46 -15.21
CA LYS A 22 -3.44 33.87 -14.10
C LYS A 22 -4.94 33.83 -14.41
N VAL A 23 -5.49 32.61 -14.46
CA VAL A 23 -6.93 32.36 -14.51
C VAL A 23 -7.51 32.45 -13.10
N VAL A 24 -8.62 33.18 -12.93
CA VAL A 24 -9.33 33.34 -11.63
C VAL A 24 -10.66 32.61 -11.58
N SER A 25 -11.29 32.38 -12.73
CA SER A 25 -12.49 31.55 -12.84
C SER A 25 -12.64 31.00 -14.26
N ALA A 26 -13.54 30.04 -14.43
CA ALA A 26 -13.86 29.45 -15.73
C ALA A 26 -15.32 28.95 -15.74
N SER A 27 -15.99 29.04 -16.88
CA SER A 27 -17.37 28.55 -17.05
C SER A 27 -17.66 28.23 -18.52
N GLY A 28 -18.34 27.11 -18.76
CA GLY A 28 -18.63 26.66 -20.13
C GLY A 28 -17.32 26.39 -20.88
N VAL A 29 -17.01 27.19 -21.89
CA VAL A 29 -15.79 27.07 -22.68
C VAL A 29 -14.86 28.29 -22.50
N SER A 30 -15.12 29.12 -21.49
CA SER A 30 -14.40 30.38 -21.27
C SER A 30 -13.57 30.35 -19.99
N LEU A 31 -12.36 30.90 -20.07
CA LEU A 31 -11.47 31.23 -18.96
C LEU A 31 -11.53 32.74 -18.69
N PHE A 32 -11.55 33.14 -17.43
CA PHE A 32 -11.52 34.54 -17.03
C PHE A 32 -10.21 34.83 -16.29
N LEU A 33 -9.44 35.79 -16.79
CA LEU A 33 -8.14 36.18 -16.26
C LEU A 33 -8.25 37.21 -15.13
N GLU A 34 -7.19 37.33 -14.33
CA GLU A 34 -7.12 38.32 -13.24
C GLU A 34 -7.22 39.78 -13.72
N ASP A 35 -6.84 40.05 -14.96
CA ASP A 35 -6.90 41.37 -15.58
C ASP A 35 -8.25 41.66 -16.27
N GLY A 36 -9.23 40.76 -16.12
CA GLY A 36 -10.59 40.90 -16.64
C GLY A 36 -10.77 40.40 -18.08
N ARG A 37 -9.71 39.92 -18.75
CA ARG A 37 -9.87 39.32 -20.09
C ARG A 37 -10.57 37.97 -20.03
N GLU A 38 -11.38 37.70 -21.04
CA GLU A 38 -11.98 36.40 -21.31
C GLU A 38 -11.21 35.70 -22.45
N ILE A 39 -10.91 34.41 -22.26
CA ILE A 39 -10.26 33.56 -23.26
C ILE A 39 -11.17 32.37 -23.56
N LEU A 40 -11.51 32.19 -24.83
CA LEU A 40 -12.20 31.00 -25.32
C LEU A 40 -11.23 29.81 -25.38
N ASP A 41 -11.51 28.76 -24.61
CA ASP A 41 -10.84 27.47 -24.71
C ASP A 41 -11.49 26.62 -25.83
N ALA A 42 -11.01 26.83 -27.06
CA ALA A 42 -11.45 26.05 -28.21
C ALA A 42 -10.77 24.68 -28.33
N SER A 43 -9.74 24.39 -27.52
CA SER A 43 -9.00 23.12 -27.56
C SER A 43 -9.48 22.11 -26.52
N ALA A 44 -10.27 22.55 -25.54
CA ALA A 44 -10.63 21.75 -24.36
C ALA A 44 -9.36 21.23 -23.64
N GLY A 45 -8.32 22.07 -23.60
CA GLY A 45 -6.98 21.69 -23.15
C GLY A 45 -6.37 20.57 -24.01
N PRO A 46 -5.83 19.48 -23.42
CA PRO A 46 -5.42 18.28 -24.17
C PRO A 46 -6.60 17.37 -24.52
N SER A 47 -7.73 17.95 -24.96
CA SER A 47 -8.99 17.25 -25.23
C SER A 47 -9.58 16.49 -24.04
N VAL A 48 -9.28 16.93 -22.81
CA VAL A 48 -9.77 16.30 -21.56
C VAL A 48 -10.97 17.04 -20.96
N LEU A 49 -11.24 18.26 -21.40
CA LEU A 49 -12.33 19.10 -20.87
C LEU A 49 -13.53 19.16 -21.83
N CYS A 50 -13.93 18.00 -22.37
CA CYS A 50 -14.97 17.92 -23.40
C CYS A 50 -16.36 18.39 -22.95
N LEU A 51 -16.64 18.40 -21.64
CA LEU A 51 -17.91 18.87 -21.07
C LEU A 51 -17.92 20.36 -20.70
N GLY A 52 -16.77 21.04 -20.82
CA GLY A 52 -16.57 22.41 -20.38
C GLY A 52 -16.35 22.57 -18.87
N PHE A 53 -16.00 23.79 -18.46
CA PHE A 53 -15.76 24.19 -17.08
C PHE A 53 -17.06 24.35 -16.28
N GLY A 54 -16.98 24.02 -14.99
CA GLY A 54 -17.99 24.42 -14.00
C GLY A 54 -19.31 23.65 -14.07
N ARG A 55 -19.28 22.34 -14.32
CA ARG A 55 -20.47 21.46 -14.30
C ARG A 55 -20.91 21.15 -12.86
N PRO A 56 -22.03 21.69 -12.36
CA PRO A 56 -22.43 21.50 -10.96
C PRO A 56 -22.72 20.04 -10.61
N GLU A 57 -23.35 19.31 -11.53
CA GLU A 57 -23.64 17.87 -11.39
C GLU A 57 -22.39 17.01 -11.16
N ILE A 58 -21.26 17.34 -11.81
CA ILE A 58 -19.99 16.63 -11.61
C ILE A 58 -19.39 16.97 -10.25
N ALA A 59 -19.41 18.25 -9.87
CA ALA A 59 -18.91 18.69 -8.57
C ALA A 59 -19.68 18.05 -7.41
N GLU A 60 -21.00 17.97 -7.53
CA GLU A 60 -21.87 17.30 -6.56
C GLU A 60 -21.57 15.80 -6.47
N ALA A 61 -21.47 15.09 -7.61
CA ALA A 61 -21.13 13.67 -7.63
C ALA A 61 -19.77 13.37 -6.97
N VAL A 62 -18.74 14.16 -7.29
CA VAL A 62 -17.41 14.04 -6.68
C VAL A 62 -17.45 14.36 -5.19
N SER A 63 -18.17 15.40 -4.77
CA SER A 63 -18.31 15.76 -3.36
C SER A 63 -19.00 14.66 -2.56
N ASN A 64 -20.09 14.11 -3.08
CA ASN A 64 -20.81 13.00 -2.47
C ASN A 64 -19.89 11.77 -2.31
N GLN A 65 -19.18 11.40 -3.37
CA GLN A 65 -18.23 10.29 -3.32
C GLN A 65 -17.11 10.52 -2.31
N ILE A 66 -16.50 11.71 -2.27
CA ILE A 66 -15.41 12.02 -1.31
C ILE A 66 -15.89 11.94 0.14
N ASN A 67 -17.10 12.44 0.42
CA ASN A 67 -17.68 12.42 1.76
C ASN A 67 -18.09 11.00 2.21
N GLN A 68 -18.46 10.13 1.25
CA GLN A 68 -18.78 8.74 1.53
C GLN A 68 -17.53 7.86 1.64
N LEU A 69 -16.65 7.94 0.63
CA LEU A 69 -15.43 7.15 0.49
C LEU A 69 -14.45 7.87 -0.45
N SER A 70 -13.51 8.61 0.13
CA SER A 70 -12.51 9.40 -0.61
C SER A 70 -11.46 8.56 -1.33
N TYR A 71 -11.13 7.37 -0.81
CA TYR A 71 -10.13 6.49 -1.38
C TYR A 71 -10.37 5.03 -0.99
N LEU A 72 -10.14 4.13 -1.93
CA LEU A 72 -10.10 2.69 -1.71
C LEU A 72 -8.94 2.07 -2.50
N TYR A 73 -8.12 1.27 -1.83
CA TYR A 73 -7.07 0.53 -2.50
C TYR A 73 -7.65 -0.69 -3.23
N SER A 74 -7.66 -0.65 -4.57
CA SER A 74 -8.23 -1.70 -5.42
C SER A 74 -7.47 -3.03 -5.40
N GLY A 75 -6.23 -3.05 -4.88
CA GLY A 75 -5.46 -4.28 -4.68
C GLY A 75 -5.87 -5.10 -3.45
N ALA A 76 -6.75 -4.57 -2.60
CA ALA A 76 -7.33 -5.29 -1.46
C ALA A 76 -8.66 -5.95 -1.82
N ARG A 77 -9.25 -6.72 -0.89
CA ARG A 77 -10.53 -7.45 -1.05
C ARG A 77 -11.79 -6.58 -1.15
N PHE A 78 -11.66 -5.28 -1.39
CA PHE A 78 -12.76 -4.32 -1.29
C PHE A 78 -13.10 -3.72 -2.65
N THR A 79 -14.35 -3.33 -2.82
CA THR A 79 -14.86 -2.60 -3.99
C THR A 79 -15.78 -1.45 -3.54
N CYS A 80 -16.23 -0.61 -4.45
CA CYS A 80 -17.22 0.44 -4.20
C CYS A 80 -18.17 0.63 -5.39
N ASP A 81 -19.36 1.15 -5.13
CA ASP A 81 -20.43 1.30 -6.11
C ASP A 81 -19.98 2.11 -7.34
N ALA A 82 -19.27 3.22 -7.14
CA ALA A 82 -18.73 4.03 -8.23
C ALA A 82 -17.83 3.24 -9.21
N THR A 83 -17.04 2.29 -8.69
CA THR A 83 -16.17 1.45 -9.53
C THR A 83 -16.99 0.38 -10.27
N GLU A 84 -17.93 -0.28 -9.58
CA GLU A 84 -18.79 -1.33 -10.16
C GLU A 84 -19.76 -0.77 -11.22
N GLU A 85 -20.33 0.42 -10.99
CA GLU A 85 -21.21 1.12 -11.92
C GLU A 85 -20.45 1.55 -13.18
N LEU A 86 -19.25 2.10 -13.03
CA LEU A 86 -18.39 2.44 -14.17
C LEU A 86 -18.01 1.19 -14.97
N ALA A 87 -17.61 0.11 -14.30
CA ALA A 87 -17.32 -1.16 -14.95
C ALA A 87 -18.54 -1.70 -15.72
N SER A 88 -19.72 -1.64 -15.12
CA SER A 88 -20.98 -2.06 -15.75
C SER A 88 -21.31 -1.21 -16.99
N LEU A 89 -21.11 0.10 -16.92
CA LEU A 89 -21.30 1.03 -18.04
C LEU A 89 -20.33 0.72 -19.19
N LEU A 90 -19.04 0.58 -18.89
CA LEU A 90 -17.99 0.30 -19.89
C LEU A 90 -18.19 -1.06 -20.56
N LEU A 91 -18.63 -2.06 -19.81
CA LEU A 91 -18.92 -3.39 -20.33
C LEU A 91 -20.32 -3.52 -20.95
N GLN A 92 -21.11 -2.45 -20.96
CA GLN A 92 -22.50 -2.47 -21.44
C GLN A 92 -23.31 -3.61 -20.80
N GLY A 93 -23.07 -3.87 -19.51
CA GLY A 93 -23.73 -4.94 -18.77
C GLY A 93 -23.29 -6.37 -19.13
N GLN A 94 -22.06 -6.58 -19.63
CA GLN A 94 -21.45 -7.90 -19.81
C GLN A 94 -20.53 -8.27 -18.62
N PRO A 95 -21.03 -8.97 -17.58
CA PRO A 95 -20.23 -9.27 -16.39
C PRO A 95 -19.03 -10.16 -16.74
N GLY A 96 -17.87 -9.84 -16.16
CA GLY A 96 -16.63 -10.58 -16.43
C GLY A 96 -15.90 -10.20 -17.73
N GLY A 97 -16.40 -9.25 -18.52
CA GLY A 97 -15.73 -8.77 -19.74
C GLY A 97 -14.35 -8.14 -19.49
N LEU A 98 -14.15 -7.50 -18.33
CA LEU A 98 -12.85 -6.90 -17.94
C LEU A 98 -11.73 -7.95 -17.85
N TYR A 99 -12.04 -9.21 -17.51
CA TYR A 99 -11.06 -10.31 -17.49
C TYR A 99 -10.49 -10.62 -18.89
N LYS A 100 -11.25 -10.33 -19.96
CA LYS A 100 -10.87 -10.67 -21.34
C LYS A 100 -10.39 -9.49 -22.16
N GLN A 101 -10.80 -8.26 -21.84
CA GLN A 101 -10.60 -7.10 -22.72
C GLN A 101 -9.71 -5.97 -22.17
N CYS A 102 -9.43 -5.88 -20.87
CA CYS A 102 -8.67 -4.75 -20.32
C CYS A 102 -7.23 -5.11 -19.99
N ARG A 103 -6.35 -5.10 -21.00
CA ARG A 103 -4.90 -4.84 -20.81
C ARG A 103 -4.62 -3.40 -21.19
N GLY A 104 -4.82 -2.48 -20.25
CA GLY A 104 -4.49 -1.07 -20.46
C GLY A 104 -3.10 -0.75 -19.88
N PHE A 105 -2.33 0.10 -20.57
CA PHE A 105 -1.03 0.63 -20.12
C PHE A 105 -1.05 1.23 -18.70
N TYR A 106 -2.23 1.58 -18.16
CA TYR A 106 -2.41 2.17 -16.84
C TYR A 106 -2.64 1.13 -15.72
N TRP A 107 -3.01 -0.10 -16.06
CA TRP A 107 -3.53 -1.08 -15.08
C TRP A 107 -2.56 -2.23 -14.80
N VAL A 108 -1.61 -2.46 -15.70
CA VAL A 108 -0.43 -3.30 -15.50
C VAL A 108 0.66 -2.71 -16.40
N THR A 109 1.58 -1.94 -15.85
CA THR A 109 2.85 -1.73 -16.55
C THR A 109 3.57 -3.07 -16.51
N GLU A 110 3.82 -3.69 -17.67
CA GLU A 110 4.73 -4.85 -17.76
C GLU A 110 6.17 -4.47 -17.36
N ASP A 111 6.43 -3.17 -17.24
CA ASP A 111 7.69 -2.58 -16.83
C ASP A 111 7.66 -2.15 -15.35
N ASP A 112 8.03 -3.07 -14.46
CA ASP A 112 8.28 -2.80 -13.03
C ASP A 112 9.57 -1.97 -12.79
N SER A 113 10.27 -1.52 -13.85
CA SER A 113 11.50 -0.73 -13.70
C SER A 113 11.25 0.72 -13.28
N LEU A 114 10.02 1.23 -13.48
CA LEU A 114 9.64 2.57 -13.05
C LEU A 114 8.99 2.53 -11.66
N PRO A 115 9.38 3.45 -10.75
CA PRO A 115 8.76 3.51 -9.44
C PRO A 115 7.29 3.95 -9.55
N ASP A 116 6.40 3.20 -8.91
CA ASP A 116 5.01 3.56 -8.71
C ASP A 116 4.91 4.83 -7.84
N PRO A 117 4.02 5.79 -8.18
CA PRO A 117 3.90 7.05 -7.44
C PRO A 117 3.42 6.90 -5.98
N TYR A 118 2.82 5.77 -5.62
CA TYR A 118 2.32 5.51 -4.26
C TYR A 118 3.28 4.64 -3.43
N PHE A 119 3.91 3.63 -4.04
CA PHE A 119 4.69 2.61 -3.34
C PHE A 119 6.13 2.46 -3.84
N GLY A 120 6.59 3.33 -4.75
CA GLY A 120 7.91 3.20 -5.36
C GLY A 120 8.06 1.87 -6.08
N PHE A 121 9.12 1.12 -5.78
CA PHE A 121 9.38 -0.18 -6.42
C PHE A 121 8.61 -1.36 -5.79
N ALA A 122 7.69 -1.10 -4.85
CA ALA A 122 7.02 -2.16 -4.09
C ALA A 122 5.72 -2.69 -4.71
N SER A 123 5.33 -2.26 -5.92
CA SER A 123 4.13 -2.72 -6.63
C SER A 123 4.06 -4.25 -6.73
N ARG A 124 5.12 -4.87 -7.24
CA ARG A 124 5.23 -6.32 -7.38
C ARG A 124 5.22 -7.04 -6.03
N LEU A 125 5.82 -6.43 -5.01
CA LEU A 125 5.84 -6.99 -3.65
C LEU A 125 4.44 -7.00 -3.03
N LEU A 126 3.65 -5.95 -3.24
CA LEU A 126 2.25 -5.88 -2.81
C LEU A 126 1.37 -6.91 -3.53
N PHE A 127 1.62 -7.16 -4.82
CA PHE A 127 0.98 -8.26 -5.53
C PHE A 127 1.27 -9.61 -4.86
N LEU A 128 2.53 -9.88 -4.49
CA LEU A 128 2.91 -11.12 -3.79
C LEU A 128 2.32 -11.22 -2.37
N VAL A 129 2.11 -10.10 -1.67
CA VAL A 129 1.36 -10.05 -0.41
C VAL A 129 -0.10 -10.46 -0.63
N SER A 130 -0.73 -10.00 -1.72
CA SER A 130 -2.09 -10.42 -2.09
C SER A 130 -2.15 -11.91 -2.40
N GLU A 131 -1.22 -12.44 -3.21
CA GLU A 131 -1.12 -13.88 -3.51
C GLU A 131 -0.92 -14.72 -2.24
N THR A 132 -0.14 -14.24 -1.28
CA THR A 132 0.03 -14.88 0.03
C THR A 132 -1.27 -14.92 0.83
N SER A 133 -2.10 -13.88 0.72
CA SER A 133 -3.39 -13.81 1.39
C SER A 133 -4.41 -14.77 0.78
N VAL A 134 -4.41 -14.90 -0.56
CA VAL A 134 -5.16 -15.96 -1.26
C VAL A 134 -4.68 -17.34 -0.85
N LEU A 135 -3.36 -17.54 -0.75
CA LEU A 135 -2.75 -18.78 -0.30
C LEU A 135 -3.20 -19.16 1.12
N ASN A 136 -3.28 -18.19 2.04
CA ASN A 136 -3.79 -18.39 3.41
C ASN A 136 -5.24 -18.87 3.39
N PHE A 137 -6.10 -18.29 2.55
CA PHE A 137 -7.49 -18.75 2.37
C PHE A 137 -7.55 -20.19 1.84
N ASP A 138 -6.74 -20.51 0.84
CA ASP A 138 -6.68 -21.87 0.27
C ASP A 138 -6.19 -22.91 1.29
N PHE A 139 -5.19 -22.56 2.11
CA PHE A 139 -4.73 -23.42 3.21
C PHE A 139 -5.84 -23.70 4.23
N ALA A 140 -6.59 -22.67 4.64
CA ALA A 140 -7.71 -22.85 5.56
C ALA A 140 -8.77 -23.80 4.98
N LYS A 141 -9.16 -23.58 3.72
CA LYS A 141 -10.13 -24.42 3.00
C LYS A 141 -9.67 -25.88 2.86
N VAL A 142 -8.40 -26.12 2.53
CA VAL A 142 -7.87 -27.48 2.41
C VAL A 142 -7.76 -28.18 3.76
N ASN A 143 -7.41 -27.47 4.84
CA ASN A 143 -7.42 -28.06 6.18
C ASN A 143 -8.84 -28.46 6.63
N ASP A 144 -9.86 -27.69 6.25
CA ASP A 144 -11.26 -28.08 6.47
C ASP A 144 -11.67 -29.30 5.62
N LEU A 145 -11.25 -29.34 4.34
CA LEU A 145 -11.58 -30.44 3.41
C LEU A 145 -10.76 -31.72 3.64
N SER A 146 -9.55 -31.65 4.19
CA SER A 146 -8.74 -32.84 4.50
C SER A 146 -9.29 -33.64 5.68
N ARG A 147 -10.20 -33.06 6.48
CA ARG A 147 -11.10 -33.82 7.37
C ARG A 147 -12.10 -34.70 6.60
N THR A 148 -12.24 -34.52 5.28
CA THR A 148 -13.15 -35.24 4.37
C THR A 148 -12.45 -36.08 3.29
N GLY A 149 -11.11 -36.19 3.28
CA GLY A 149 -10.39 -37.27 2.58
C GLY A 149 -9.75 -36.99 1.21
N GLN A 150 -9.52 -35.74 0.78
CA GLN A 150 -8.80 -35.43 -0.48
C GLN A 150 -7.36 -34.91 -0.24
N THR A 151 -6.35 -35.60 -0.79
CA THR A 151 -4.92 -35.35 -0.51
C THR A 151 -4.15 -34.61 -1.63
N GLY A 152 -4.70 -34.54 -2.85
CA GLY A 152 -4.02 -33.94 -4.03
C GLY A 152 -3.84 -32.42 -3.98
N ALA A 153 -4.67 -31.69 -3.23
CA ALA A 153 -4.65 -30.22 -3.20
C ALA A 153 -3.43 -29.63 -2.47
N ARG A 154 -2.85 -30.36 -1.51
CA ARG A 154 -1.78 -29.86 -0.63
C ARG A 154 -0.46 -29.64 -1.38
N GLY A 155 -0.17 -30.47 -2.38
CA GLY A 155 1.04 -30.37 -3.20
C GLY A 155 1.10 -29.09 -4.04
N ASN A 156 -0.03 -28.68 -4.63
CA ASN A 156 -0.13 -27.46 -5.43
C ASN A 156 0.11 -26.20 -4.56
N ILE A 157 -0.50 -26.16 -3.37
CA ILE A 157 -0.35 -25.05 -2.42
C ILE A 157 1.11 -24.90 -1.96
N SER A 158 1.79 -26.01 -1.64
CA SER A 158 3.22 -25.97 -1.26
C SER A 158 4.15 -25.52 -2.39
N THR A 159 3.79 -25.76 -3.65
CA THR A 159 4.54 -25.26 -4.81
C THR A 159 4.33 -23.75 -4.99
N ARG A 160 3.08 -23.27 -4.88
CA ARG A 160 2.77 -21.82 -4.92
C ARG A 160 3.51 -21.05 -3.83
N ALA A 161 3.51 -21.56 -2.60
CA ALA A 161 4.26 -20.97 -1.49
C ALA A 161 5.76 -20.82 -1.80
N ARG A 162 6.37 -21.87 -2.35
CA ARG A 162 7.80 -21.85 -2.75
C ARG A 162 8.07 -20.86 -3.87
N ASN A 163 7.19 -20.76 -4.86
CA ASN A 163 7.36 -19.79 -5.95
C ASN A 163 7.30 -18.35 -5.42
N ILE A 164 6.38 -18.04 -4.51
CA ILE A 164 6.28 -16.71 -3.88
C ILE A 164 7.55 -16.42 -3.07
N GLU A 165 8.03 -17.39 -2.27
CA GLU A 165 9.27 -17.23 -1.49
C GLU A 165 10.47 -16.98 -2.42
N ASP A 166 10.64 -17.81 -3.46
CA ASP A 166 11.72 -17.69 -4.44
C ASP A 166 11.73 -16.32 -5.10
N GLU A 167 10.55 -15.81 -5.48
CA GLU A 167 10.42 -14.50 -6.11
C GLU A 167 10.79 -13.37 -5.13
N LEU A 168 10.31 -13.42 -3.89
CA LEU A 168 10.66 -12.45 -2.85
C LEU A 168 12.15 -12.49 -2.47
N GLN A 169 12.79 -13.64 -2.53
CA GLN A 169 14.22 -13.79 -2.24
C GLN A 169 15.09 -13.28 -3.39
N LYS A 170 14.65 -13.50 -4.64
CA LYS A 170 15.39 -13.09 -5.86
C LYS A 170 15.09 -11.65 -6.30
N TRP A 171 14.06 -11.02 -5.74
CA TRP A 171 13.73 -9.64 -6.05
C TRP A 171 14.91 -8.71 -5.74
N LEU A 172 15.24 -7.87 -6.70
CA LEU A 172 16.24 -6.81 -6.59
C LEU A 172 15.55 -5.48 -6.89
N CYS A 173 15.90 -4.45 -6.12
CA CYS A 173 15.39 -3.11 -6.37
C CYS A 173 15.80 -2.66 -7.78
N PRO A 174 14.85 -2.22 -8.63
CA PRO A 174 15.15 -1.68 -9.97
C PRO A 174 15.93 -0.36 -9.96
N SER A 175 16.15 0.26 -8.80
CA SER A 175 16.92 1.50 -8.69
C SER A 175 18.38 1.30 -9.12
N SER A 176 18.88 2.21 -9.94
CA SER A 176 20.30 2.26 -10.35
C SER A 176 21.27 2.65 -9.22
N GLU A 177 20.74 3.22 -8.13
CA GLU A 177 21.53 3.73 -7.01
C GLU A 177 21.19 3.00 -5.71
N ILE A 178 22.22 2.42 -5.09
CA ILE A 178 22.09 1.69 -3.82
C ILE A 178 21.90 2.71 -2.69
N GLY A 179 20.97 2.42 -1.77
CA GLY A 179 20.74 3.22 -0.57
C GLY A 179 19.87 4.47 -0.77
N THR A 180 19.25 4.64 -1.95
CA THR A 180 18.24 5.67 -2.12
C THR A 180 17.03 5.41 -1.21
N PRO A 181 16.32 6.45 -0.74
CA PRO A 181 15.14 6.24 0.10
C PRO A 181 14.10 5.29 -0.50
N LEU A 182 13.88 5.33 -1.81
CA LEU A 182 12.96 4.42 -2.51
C LEU A 182 13.50 2.97 -2.57
N ALA A 183 14.81 2.78 -2.67
CA ALA A 183 15.40 1.44 -2.59
C ALA A 183 15.28 0.85 -1.18
N LEU A 184 15.53 1.65 -0.15
CA LEU A 184 15.33 1.25 1.25
C LEU A 184 13.87 0.88 1.52
N LEU A 185 12.93 1.63 0.95
CA LEU A 185 11.50 1.33 1.01
C LEU A 185 11.18 -0.03 0.38
N GLY A 186 11.63 -0.28 -0.85
CA GLY A 186 11.40 -1.54 -1.55
C GLY A 186 11.91 -2.74 -0.75
N GLU A 187 13.12 -2.64 -0.19
CA GLU A 187 13.69 -3.68 0.68
C GLU A 187 12.87 -3.89 1.96
N ALA A 188 12.35 -2.82 2.57
CA ALA A 188 11.48 -2.94 3.74
C ALA A 188 10.17 -3.67 3.40
N TYR A 189 9.56 -3.37 2.24
CA TYR A 189 8.37 -4.06 1.75
C TYR A 189 8.64 -5.53 1.44
N ARG A 190 9.82 -5.85 0.89
CA ARG A 190 10.22 -7.23 0.58
C ARG A 190 10.30 -8.06 1.85
N ASN A 191 10.95 -7.53 2.88
CA ASN A 191 11.02 -8.18 4.19
C ASN A 191 9.65 -8.30 4.85
N ALA A 192 8.77 -7.31 4.71
CA ALA A 192 7.41 -7.37 5.23
C ALA A 192 6.57 -8.45 4.55
N ALA A 193 6.69 -8.59 3.23
CA ALA A 193 6.05 -9.64 2.44
C ALA A 193 6.56 -11.03 2.84
N LEU A 194 7.86 -11.18 3.08
CA LEU A 194 8.45 -12.42 3.62
C LEU A 194 7.90 -12.76 5.01
N ILE A 195 7.79 -11.79 5.92
CA ILE A 195 7.15 -11.99 7.23
C ILE A 195 5.71 -12.48 7.06
N HIS A 196 4.93 -11.87 6.16
CA HIS A 196 3.54 -12.29 5.89
C HIS A 196 3.45 -13.74 5.39
N LEU A 197 4.32 -14.12 4.45
CA LEU A 197 4.41 -15.49 3.93
C LEU A 197 4.80 -16.48 5.02
N TYR A 198 5.86 -16.20 5.77
CA TYR A 198 6.34 -17.11 6.82
C TYR A 198 5.34 -17.24 7.96
N ARG A 199 4.62 -16.18 8.33
CA ARG A 199 3.50 -16.24 9.28
C ARG A 199 2.38 -17.13 8.77
N THR A 200 2.02 -17.01 7.49
CA THR A 200 1.02 -17.86 6.84
C THR A 200 1.44 -19.33 6.86
N LEU A 201 2.69 -19.63 6.49
CA LEU A 201 3.22 -20.99 6.51
C LEU A 201 3.30 -21.56 7.93
N ARG A 202 3.75 -20.77 8.90
CA ARG A 202 3.85 -21.17 10.32
C ARG A 202 2.50 -21.60 10.89
N ARG A 203 1.39 -20.99 10.46
CA ARG A 203 0.03 -21.35 10.88
C ARG A 203 -0.44 -22.71 10.38
N HIS A 204 0.05 -23.14 9.22
CA HIS A 204 -0.48 -24.33 8.53
C HIS A 204 0.53 -25.48 8.42
N VAL A 205 1.80 -25.24 8.68
CA VAL A 205 2.90 -26.20 8.52
C VAL A 205 3.76 -26.26 9.79
N SER A 206 3.32 -27.06 10.77
CA SER A 206 3.96 -27.16 12.09
C SER A 206 5.38 -27.74 12.08
N GLY A 207 5.76 -28.51 11.06
CA GLY A 207 7.07 -29.17 10.97
C GLY A 207 8.27 -28.23 10.77
N TYR A 208 8.05 -26.96 10.40
CA TYR A 208 9.10 -25.99 10.08
C TYR A 208 9.07 -24.73 10.96
N THR A 209 8.30 -24.73 12.05
CA THR A 209 8.06 -23.54 12.87
C THR A 209 9.35 -22.86 13.35
N ALA A 210 10.34 -23.61 13.83
CA ALA A 210 11.61 -23.03 14.30
C ALA A 210 12.41 -22.34 13.18
N VAL A 211 12.46 -22.96 11.98
CA VAL A 211 13.14 -22.38 10.81
C VAL A 211 12.42 -21.11 10.35
N LEU A 212 11.09 -21.15 10.30
CA LEU A 212 10.27 -19.99 9.92
C LEU A 212 10.41 -18.85 10.93
N GLN A 213 10.49 -19.13 12.23
CA GLN A 213 10.74 -18.13 13.26
C GLN A 213 12.12 -17.47 13.08
N ALA A 214 13.17 -18.23 12.79
CA ALA A 214 14.50 -17.67 12.52
C ALA A 214 14.48 -16.76 11.28
N LYS A 215 13.79 -17.16 10.21
CA LYS A 215 13.62 -16.34 9.00
C LYS A 215 12.84 -15.06 9.28
N ILE A 216 11.74 -15.14 10.04
CA ILE A 216 10.95 -13.97 10.47
C ILE A 216 11.83 -13.00 11.27
N LYS A 217 12.59 -13.51 12.24
CA LYS A 217 13.50 -12.69 13.05
C LYS A 217 14.51 -11.92 12.17
N SER A 218 15.11 -12.58 11.19
CA SER A 218 16.03 -11.93 10.25
C SER A 218 15.35 -10.80 9.47
N CYS A 219 14.09 -10.98 9.05
CA CYS A 219 13.32 -9.93 8.36
C CYS A 219 12.96 -8.76 9.28
N VAL A 220 12.61 -9.02 10.54
CA VAL A 220 12.34 -7.96 11.54
C VAL A 220 13.58 -7.08 11.71
N GLN A 221 14.74 -7.70 11.94
CA GLN A 221 16.02 -6.99 12.09
C GLN A 221 16.38 -6.17 10.86
N ALA A 222 16.14 -6.71 9.65
CA ALA A 222 16.36 -5.99 8.41
C ALA A 222 15.45 -4.76 8.30
N ILE A 223 14.15 -4.87 8.60
CA ILE A 223 13.20 -3.74 8.56
C ILE A 223 13.61 -2.65 9.56
N VAL A 224 13.97 -3.03 10.79
CA VAL A 224 14.42 -2.08 11.81
C VAL A 224 15.64 -1.31 11.31
N LYS A 225 16.66 -2.01 10.81
CA LYS A 225 17.87 -1.38 10.25
C LYS A 225 17.54 -0.44 9.09
N LEU A 226 16.77 -0.89 8.10
CA LEU A 226 16.38 -0.08 6.94
C LEU A 226 15.60 1.17 7.35
N SER A 227 14.70 1.04 8.34
CA SER A 227 13.91 2.17 8.83
C SER A 227 14.75 3.25 9.51
N GLN A 228 15.87 2.88 10.13
CA GLN A 228 16.81 3.82 10.76
C GLN A 228 17.64 4.57 9.71
N GLU A 229 17.94 3.94 8.57
CA GLU A 229 18.64 4.57 7.44
C GLU A 229 17.77 5.62 6.72
N VAL A 230 16.43 5.49 6.81
CA VAL A 230 15.50 6.51 6.29
C VAL A 230 15.54 7.76 7.17
N SER A 231 16.04 8.86 6.59
CA SER A 231 16.14 10.16 7.24
C SER A 231 14.78 10.70 7.68
N GLU A 232 14.74 11.35 8.84
CA GLU A 232 13.54 11.99 9.36
C GLU A 232 13.02 13.06 8.40
N GLY A 233 11.70 13.09 8.20
CA GLY A 233 11.06 14.07 7.31
C GLY A 233 11.16 13.74 5.83
N CYS A 234 11.79 12.61 5.45
CA CYS A 234 11.70 12.07 4.10
C CYS A 234 10.25 11.72 3.75
N LEU A 235 9.84 11.88 2.49
CA LEU A 235 8.49 11.52 2.04
C LEU A 235 8.24 10.01 2.10
N VAL A 236 9.29 9.21 1.92
CA VAL A 236 9.23 7.74 1.98
C VAL A 236 8.75 7.25 3.34
N GLU A 237 9.03 7.98 4.41
CA GLU A 237 8.61 7.64 5.77
C GLU A 237 7.10 7.37 5.85
N CYS A 238 6.30 8.12 5.08
CA CYS A 238 4.84 8.00 5.01
C CYS A 238 4.34 6.60 4.58
N THR A 239 5.20 5.83 3.91
CA THR A 239 4.85 4.53 3.32
C THR A 239 5.42 3.34 4.10
N LEU A 240 6.13 3.58 5.21
CA LEU A 240 6.74 2.53 6.05
C LEU A 240 5.76 1.86 7.02
N LEU A 241 4.50 2.31 7.09
CA LEU A 241 3.53 1.79 8.05
C LEU A 241 3.35 0.27 7.94
N PHE A 242 3.18 -0.27 6.72
CA PHE A 242 3.00 -1.70 6.53
C PHE A 242 4.23 -2.52 6.96
N PRO A 243 5.46 -2.22 6.49
CA PRO A 243 6.66 -2.90 6.99
C PRO A 243 6.85 -2.81 8.50
N LEU A 244 6.68 -1.63 9.10
CA LEU A 244 6.85 -1.44 10.54
C LEU A 244 5.79 -2.20 11.34
N PHE A 245 4.54 -2.25 10.86
CA PHE A 245 3.49 -3.03 11.50
C PHE A 245 3.76 -4.53 11.45
N MET A 246 4.17 -5.04 10.29
CA MET A 246 4.52 -6.46 10.14
C MET A 246 5.73 -6.85 11.02
N ALA A 247 6.75 -6.00 11.07
CA ALA A 247 7.90 -6.20 11.95
C ALA A 247 7.51 -6.12 13.43
N GLY A 248 6.76 -5.09 13.83
CA GLY A 248 6.33 -4.88 15.21
C GLY A 248 5.48 -6.01 15.75
N GLY A 249 4.65 -6.62 14.90
CA GLY A 249 3.85 -7.79 15.22
C GLY A 249 4.69 -9.04 15.56
N GLU A 250 5.94 -9.12 15.10
CA GLU A 250 6.87 -10.24 15.35
C GLU A 250 8.11 -9.82 16.17
N ALA A 251 8.18 -8.56 16.59
CA ALA A 251 9.27 -8.06 17.43
C ALA A 251 9.16 -8.66 18.85
N HIS A 252 10.31 -9.11 19.36
CA HIS A 252 10.44 -9.70 20.69
C HIS A 252 11.56 -9.04 21.51
N GLU A 253 12.55 -8.43 20.87
CA GLU A 253 13.63 -7.74 21.56
C GLU A 253 13.22 -6.29 21.87
N MET A 254 13.58 -5.79 23.06
CA MET A 254 13.19 -4.45 23.49
C MET A 254 13.73 -3.37 22.54
N SER A 255 14.95 -3.53 22.05
CA SER A 255 15.59 -2.62 21.09
C SER A 255 14.80 -2.51 19.77
N GLU A 256 14.27 -3.62 19.27
CA GLU A 256 13.43 -3.66 18.07
C GLU A 256 12.10 -2.93 18.31
N ILE A 257 11.47 -3.20 19.45
CA ILE A 257 10.19 -2.59 19.85
C ILE A 257 10.34 -1.07 19.99
N GLU A 258 11.38 -0.60 20.68
CA GLU A 258 11.67 0.81 20.88
C GLU A 258 11.91 1.53 19.54
N ALA A 259 12.73 0.95 18.65
CA ALA A 259 13.01 1.53 17.35
C ALA A 259 11.74 1.64 16.48
N ILE A 260 10.89 0.63 16.48
CA ILE A 260 9.62 0.65 15.72
C ILE A 260 8.66 1.68 16.32
N ARG A 261 8.52 1.71 17.65
CA ARG A 261 7.66 2.67 18.36
C ARG A 261 8.10 4.10 18.09
N GLU A 262 9.41 4.38 18.14
CA GLU A 262 9.98 5.69 17.85
C GLU A 262 9.64 6.14 16.42
N LYS A 263 9.86 5.28 15.42
CA LYS A 263 9.54 5.61 14.02
C LYS A 263 8.05 5.85 13.79
N LEU A 264 7.17 5.01 14.34
CA LEU A 264 5.72 5.23 14.25
C LEU A 264 5.30 6.52 14.98
N GLY A 265 5.90 6.81 16.13
CA GLY A 265 5.68 8.05 16.88
C GLY A 265 6.09 9.30 16.10
N ASN A 266 7.23 9.25 15.39
CA ASN A 266 7.69 10.34 14.53
C ASN A 266 6.73 10.58 13.35
N MET A 267 6.22 9.51 12.72
CA MET A 267 5.19 9.61 11.69
C MET A 267 3.91 10.28 12.21
N ILE A 268 3.45 9.93 13.41
CA ILE A 268 2.28 10.55 14.05
C ILE A 268 2.55 12.04 14.31
N LYS A 269 3.69 12.36 14.94
CA LYS A 269 4.06 13.73 15.32
C LYS A 269 4.15 14.66 14.11
N TRP A 270 4.82 14.23 13.04
CA TRP A 270 5.15 15.11 11.92
C TRP A 270 4.14 15.04 10.77
N ARG A 271 3.46 13.90 10.58
CA ARG A 271 2.52 13.70 9.47
C ARG A 271 1.06 13.63 9.90
N LYS A 272 0.77 13.45 11.19
CA LYS A 272 -0.60 13.35 11.75
C LYS A 272 -1.44 12.25 11.11
N PHE A 273 -0.80 11.12 10.83
CA PHE A 273 -1.43 9.97 10.17
C PHE A 273 -2.24 9.14 11.16
N ARG A 274 -3.57 9.25 11.09
CA ARG A 274 -4.51 8.57 12.00
C ARG A 274 -4.46 7.03 11.92
N ASN A 275 -4.13 6.49 10.75
CA ASN A 275 -3.93 5.05 10.57
C ASN A 275 -2.70 4.54 11.35
N VAL A 276 -1.66 5.36 11.47
CA VAL A 276 -0.45 5.01 12.25
C VAL A 276 -0.78 4.93 13.75
N GLU A 277 -1.63 5.84 14.26
CA GLU A 277 -2.09 5.82 15.65
C GLU A 277 -2.81 4.50 15.99
N ALA A 278 -3.75 4.07 15.14
CA ALA A 278 -4.48 2.82 15.31
C ALA A 278 -3.57 1.58 15.24
N CYS A 279 -2.60 1.58 14.31
CA CYS A 279 -1.61 0.52 14.22
C CYS A 279 -0.72 0.45 15.46
N LEU A 280 -0.27 1.60 15.97
CA LEU A 280 0.56 1.66 17.17
C LEU A 280 -0.20 1.18 18.41
N GLU A 281 -1.48 1.52 18.55
CA GLU A 281 -2.33 1.01 19.64
C GLU A 281 -2.40 -0.53 19.65
N VAL A 282 -2.52 -1.15 18.48
CA VAL A 282 -2.53 -2.62 18.36
C VAL A 282 -1.17 -3.20 18.76
N LEU A 283 -0.08 -2.60 18.30
CA LEU A 283 1.27 -3.06 18.62
C LEU A 283 1.60 -2.91 20.11
N ASP A 284 1.24 -1.79 20.73
CA ASP A 284 1.44 -1.57 22.17
C ASP A 284 0.71 -2.64 22.99
N GLU A 285 -0.49 -3.03 22.59
CA GLU A 285 -1.23 -4.12 23.24
C GLU A 285 -0.56 -5.50 23.02
N VAL A 286 0.00 -5.76 21.82
CA VAL A 286 0.79 -6.98 21.55
C VAL A 286 1.98 -7.04 22.50
N TRP A 287 2.78 -5.97 22.54
CA TRP A 287 4.00 -5.92 23.33
C TRP A 287 3.72 -6.01 24.83
N ARG A 288 2.68 -5.31 25.31
CA ARG A 288 2.23 -5.37 26.71
C ARG A 288 1.80 -6.78 27.11
N ARG A 289 0.94 -7.44 26.32
CA ARG A 289 0.50 -8.80 26.62
C ARG A 289 1.63 -9.83 26.58
N ARG A 290 2.60 -9.67 25.69
CA ARG A 290 3.80 -10.51 25.64
C ARG A 290 4.68 -10.32 26.89
N ALA A 291 4.82 -9.08 27.35
CA ALA A 291 5.54 -8.77 28.59
C ALA A 291 4.82 -9.35 29.83
N ASP A 292 3.49 -9.25 29.91
CA ASP A 292 2.67 -9.79 31.01
C ASP A 292 2.63 -11.33 31.00
N GLY A 293 2.54 -11.94 29.81
CA GLY A 293 2.54 -13.39 29.59
C GLY A 293 3.85 -14.09 29.98
N SER A 294 4.92 -13.34 30.26
CA SER A 294 6.13 -13.89 30.89
C SER A 294 5.87 -14.51 32.28
N ARG A 295 4.72 -14.22 32.91
CA ARG A 295 4.30 -14.71 34.23
C ARG A 295 3.36 -15.92 34.22
N THR A 296 2.89 -16.36 33.05
CA THR A 296 1.97 -17.50 32.89
C THR A 296 2.48 -18.48 31.84
N SER A 297 2.13 -19.76 31.91
CA SER A 297 2.63 -20.84 31.04
C SER A 297 2.29 -20.72 29.54
N ASP A 298 1.63 -19.63 29.12
CA ASP A 298 1.19 -19.35 27.74
C ASP A 298 2.18 -18.42 27.02
N GLN A 299 3.48 -18.71 27.19
CA GLN A 299 4.56 -17.95 26.57
C GLN A 299 4.52 -18.11 25.05
N GLY A 300 4.18 -17.02 24.34
CA GLY A 300 4.55 -16.85 22.94
C GLY A 300 3.42 -16.88 21.90
N ASN A 301 2.15 -16.98 22.29
CA ASN A 301 1.06 -17.12 21.32
C ASN A 301 0.21 -15.86 21.09
N VAL A 302 0.62 -14.69 21.62
CA VAL A 302 -0.11 -13.44 21.40
C VAL A 302 0.17 -12.91 19.99
N ASP A 303 -0.81 -13.07 19.09
CA ASP A 303 -0.81 -12.52 17.73
C ASP A 303 -1.67 -11.24 17.68
N TRP A 304 -1.25 -10.25 16.88
CA TRP A 304 -2.03 -9.04 16.64
C TRP A 304 -3.40 -9.35 16.03
N VAL A 305 -3.54 -10.48 15.31
CA VAL A 305 -4.83 -10.95 14.79
C VAL A 305 -5.86 -11.16 15.91
N ASP A 306 -5.42 -11.69 17.06
CA ASP A 306 -6.33 -11.97 18.18
C ASP A 306 -6.74 -10.70 18.92
N ILE A 307 -5.83 -9.74 19.02
CA ILE A 307 -6.10 -8.41 19.59
C ILE A 307 -7.11 -7.64 18.73
N VAL A 308 -6.90 -7.66 17.41
CA VAL A 308 -7.78 -7.03 16.43
C VAL A 308 -9.18 -7.67 16.48
N LYS A 309 -9.28 -9.01 16.53
CA LYS A 309 -10.55 -9.72 16.71
C LYS A 309 -11.24 -9.34 18.02
N HIS A 310 -10.52 -9.29 19.14
CA HIS A 310 -11.06 -8.91 20.44
C HIS A 310 -11.59 -7.46 20.46
N LYS A 311 -10.93 -6.55 19.74
CA LYS A 311 -11.40 -5.17 19.55
C LYS A 311 -12.57 -5.05 18.56
N GLY A 312 -12.99 -6.14 17.92
CA GLY A 312 -14.00 -6.13 16.86
C GLY A 312 -13.51 -5.48 15.56
N TRP A 313 -12.20 -5.27 15.41
CA TRP A 313 -11.60 -4.67 14.23
C TRP A 313 -11.42 -5.73 13.14
N LYS A 314 -11.52 -5.31 11.87
CA LYS A 314 -11.12 -6.12 10.71
C LYS A 314 -10.07 -5.33 9.96
N LEU A 315 -8.84 -5.85 9.91
CA LEU A 315 -7.77 -5.20 9.16
C LEU A 315 -7.99 -5.40 7.66
N SER A 316 -7.60 -4.40 6.87
CA SER A 316 -7.72 -4.48 5.40
C SER A 316 -6.76 -5.51 4.79
N ILE A 317 -5.66 -5.81 5.49
CA ILE A 317 -4.60 -6.74 5.09
C ILE A 317 -4.84 -8.20 5.50
N SER A 318 -5.97 -8.51 6.17
CA SER A 318 -6.29 -9.84 6.73
C SER A 318 -7.47 -10.53 6.06
#